data_AF-A0AAD8HA80-F1
#
_entry.id   AF-A0AAD8HA80-F1
#
_cell.length_a   1.000
_cell.length_b   1.000
_cell.length_c   1.000
_cell.angle_alpha   90.00
_cell.angle_beta   90.00
_cell.angle_gamma   90.00
#
_symmetry.space_group_name_H-M   'P 1'
#
loop_
_entity.id
_entity.type
_entity.pdbx_description
1 polymer ?
#
loop_
_entity_poly.entity_id
_entity_poly.type
_entity_poly.pdbx_seq_one_letter_code
_entity_poly.pdbx_strand_id
1 'polypeptide(L)'
;MASRSTTSSRGSSAHYVCDCGLRARMYTSWSLKNPGRRFYTCSQTSDIRCDYFEWYDGGFEGRHGEVITHLNSRRIYLKAKIELLEEKIVQLEAELTTKKEKKVARKKQLQKL
;
A
#
# COMPACT_ATOMS: atom_id res chain seq x y z
N MET A 1 -19.03 19.60 35.01
CA MET A 1 -18.15 18.87 34.06
C MET A 1 -16.98 18.34 34.85
N ALA A 2 -16.92 17.03 35.13
CA ALA A 2 -15.87 16.46 35.97
C ALA A 2 -14.71 15.98 35.10
N SER A 3 -13.56 16.65 35.24
CA SER A 3 -12.27 16.24 34.70
C SER A 3 -11.89 14.85 35.23
N ARG A 4 -11.37 13.99 34.36
CA ARG A 4 -10.69 12.76 34.77
C ARG A 4 -9.32 12.70 34.13
N SER A 5 -8.32 13.10 34.92
CA SER A 5 -6.93 12.71 34.73
C SER A 5 -6.79 11.24 35.12
N THR A 6 -6.23 10.41 34.25
CA THR A 6 -5.85 9.04 34.58
C THR A 6 -4.35 8.87 34.33
N THR A 7 -3.65 8.71 35.44
CA THR A 7 -2.26 8.25 35.59
C THR A 7 -2.02 6.99 34.76
N SER A 8 -1.12 7.06 33.76
CA SER A 8 -0.69 5.90 32.98
C SER A 8 0.53 5.27 33.62
N SER A 9 0.31 4.26 34.46
CA SER A 9 1.34 3.31 34.87
C SER A 9 1.73 2.44 33.67
N ARG A 10 2.94 2.66 33.17
CA ARG A 10 3.55 1.93 32.06
C ARG A 10 3.98 0.54 32.54
N GLY A 11 3.42 -0.50 31.93
CA GLY A 11 3.92 -1.87 32.05
C GLY A 11 2.83 -2.91 32.22
N SER A 12 2.84 -3.90 31.31
CA SER A 12 2.05 -5.14 31.33
C SER A 12 0.62 -5.05 30.79
N SER A 13 0.48 -5.38 29.49
CA SER A 13 -0.74 -5.89 28.86
C SER A 13 -2.03 -5.08 29.10
N ALA A 14 -1.94 -3.74 29.06
CA ALA A 14 -3.14 -2.92 28.91
C ALA A 14 -3.83 -3.34 27.60
N HIS A 15 -4.96 -4.02 27.72
CA HIS A 15 -5.77 -4.38 26.57
C HIS A 15 -6.23 -3.07 25.94
N TYR A 16 -5.71 -2.73 24.76
CA TYR A 16 -6.24 -1.63 23.96
C TYR A 16 -7.71 -1.95 23.69
N VAL A 17 -8.62 -1.14 24.24
CA VAL A 17 -10.07 -1.30 24.10
C VAL A 17 -10.59 -0.11 23.29
N CYS A 18 -11.38 -0.38 22.26
CA CYS A 18 -11.98 0.67 21.44
C CYS A 18 -13.25 1.24 22.09
N ASP A 19 -13.83 2.28 21.47
CA ASP A 19 -15.05 2.93 21.98
C ASP A 19 -16.29 2.01 21.98
N CYS A 20 -16.24 0.86 21.31
CA CYS A 20 -17.28 -0.18 21.38
C CYS A 20 -17.16 -1.05 22.65
N GLY A 21 -16.14 -0.86 23.49
CA GLY A 21 -15.82 -1.74 24.61
C GLY A 21 -15.15 -3.06 24.20
N LEU A 22 -14.75 -3.19 22.92
CA LEU A 22 -14.13 -4.40 22.38
C LEU A 22 -12.60 -4.30 22.35
N ARG A 23 -11.93 -5.44 22.40
CA ARG A 23 -10.47 -5.49 22.23
C ARG A 23 -10.09 -4.98 20.83
N ALA A 24 -9.27 -3.94 20.80
CA ALA A 24 -8.70 -3.39 19.60
C ALA A 24 -7.67 -4.37 18.99
N ARG A 25 -7.62 -4.40 17.67
CA ARG A 25 -6.72 -5.25 16.90
C ARG A 25 -5.49 -4.45 16.49
N MET A 26 -4.31 -5.06 16.60
CA MET A 26 -3.05 -4.46 16.19
C MET A 26 -2.79 -4.70 14.71
N TYR A 27 -2.30 -3.66 14.04
CA TYR A 27 -1.91 -3.66 12.64
C TYR A 27 -0.53 -3.05 12.47
N THR A 28 0.12 -3.36 11.35
CA THR A 28 1.39 -2.75 10.94
C THR A 28 1.13 -1.81 9.78
N SER A 29 1.63 -0.58 9.86
CA SER A 29 1.49 0.40 8.79
C SER A 29 2.41 0.07 7.63
N TRP A 30 1.82 0.03 6.44
CA TRP A 30 2.50 -0.10 5.15
C TRP A 30 2.53 1.25 4.42
N SER A 31 2.36 2.35 5.15
CA SER A 31 2.51 3.69 4.57
C SER A 31 4.00 4.03 4.41
N LEU A 32 4.32 4.89 3.43
CA LEU A 32 5.68 5.42 3.28
C LEU A 32 6.07 6.36 4.44
N LYS A 33 5.08 7.01 5.07
CA LYS A 33 5.31 7.96 6.17
C LYS A 33 5.60 7.28 7.51
N ASN A 34 5.01 6.11 7.76
CA ASN A 34 5.18 5.36 9.00
C ASN A 34 5.41 3.86 8.73
N PRO A 35 6.40 3.47 7.90
CA PRO A 35 6.57 2.07 7.52
C PRO A 35 6.94 1.21 8.73
N GLY A 36 6.24 0.10 8.90
CA GLY A 36 6.48 -0.83 10.00
C GLY A 36 5.92 -0.39 11.36
N ARG A 37 5.48 0.87 11.52
CA ARG A 37 4.89 1.35 12.78
C ARG A 37 3.57 0.64 13.04
N ARG A 38 3.39 0.12 14.24
CA ARG A 38 2.15 -0.58 14.62
C ARG A 38 1.14 0.36 15.23
N PHE A 39 -0.14 0.04 15.05
CA PHE A 39 -1.25 0.80 15.59
C PHE A 39 -2.42 -0.13 15.94
N TYR A 40 -3.26 0.29 16.87
CA TYR A 40 -4.48 -0.41 17.25
C TYR A 40 -5.69 0.28 16.64
N THR A 41 -6.65 -0.50 16.16
CA THR A 41 -7.96 -0.01 15.72
C THR A 41 -9.08 -0.91 16.18
N CYS A 42 -10.32 -0.43 16.13
CA CYS A 42 -11.50 -1.23 16.39
C CYS A 42 -11.53 -2.49 15.51
N SER A 43 -11.84 -3.64 16.11
CA SER A 43 -11.84 -4.95 15.47
C SER A 43 -13.08 -5.25 14.62
N GLN A 44 -14.08 -4.37 14.66
CA GLN A 44 -15.34 -4.51 13.92
C GLN A 44 -15.21 -4.13 12.44
N THR A 45 -16.18 -4.58 11.64
CA THR A 45 -16.30 -4.26 10.20
C THR A 45 -16.75 -2.82 9.97
N SER A 46 -16.51 -2.29 8.76
CA SER A 46 -16.68 -0.87 8.42
C SER A 46 -18.00 -0.26 8.85
N ASP A 47 -19.09 -1.02 8.78
CA ASP A 47 -20.44 -0.50 8.94
C ASP A 47 -20.80 -0.22 10.42
N ILE A 48 -20.04 -0.80 11.35
CA ILE A 48 -20.25 -0.69 12.81
C ILE A 48 -18.95 -0.34 13.57
N ARG A 49 -17.88 -0.01 12.84
CA ARG A 49 -16.57 0.27 13.40
C ARG A 49 -16.52 1.69 13.95
N CYS A 50 -16.17 1.85 15.23
CA CYS A 50 -15.80 3.15 15.78
C CYS A 50 -14.40 3.61 15.34
N ASP A 51 -14.13 4.90 15.45
CA ASP A 51 -12.90 5.53 14.94
C ASP A 51 -11.70 5.42 15.88
N TYR A 52 -11.75 4.53 16.88
CA TYR A 52 -10.63 4.28 17.78
C TYR A 52 -9.35 3.98 17.00
N PHE A 53 -8.31 4.76 17.29
CA PHE A 53 -6.99 4.63 16.70
C PHE A 53 -5.93 5.02 17.74
N GLU A 54 -4.93 4.17 17.93
CA GLU A 54 -3.80 4.47 18.82
C GLU A 54 -2.49 3.91 18.27
N TRP A 55 -1.42 4.70 18.33
CA TRP A 55 -0.10 4.23 17.94
C TRP A 55 0.47 3.29 19.01
N TYR A 56 1.12 2.21 18.57
CA TYR A 56 1.93 1.38 19.46
C TYR A 56 3.35 1.95 19.50
N ASP A 57 3.73 2.52 20.65
CA ASP A 57 5.05 3.09 20.88
C ASP A 57 6.03 2.12 21.58
N GLY A 58 5.65 0.84 21.72
CA GLY A 58 6.58 -0.19 22.16
C GLY A 58 7.74 -0.33 21.17
N GLY A 59 8.97 -0.22 21.66
CA GLY A 59 10.18 -0.15 20.84
C GLY A 59 10.28 -1.28 19.83
N PHE A 60 10.51 -0.93 18.56
CA PHE A 60 10.93 -1.89 17.55
C PHE A 60 12.43 -2.11 17.69
N GLU A 61 12.84 -3.35 17.96
CA GLU A 61 14.23 -3.76 17.80
C GLU A 61 14.61 -3.74 16.30
N GLY A 62 15.19 -2.62 15.88
CA GLY A 62 16.41 -2.49 15.07
C GLY A 62 16.56 -3.11 13.67
N ARG A 63 15.59 -3.87 13.14
CA ARG A 63 15.75 -4.46 11.77
C ARG A 63 14.44 -4.67 11.01
N HIS A 64 13.33 -4.88 11.71
CA HIS A 64 12.04 -5.18 11.08
C HIS A 64 11.44 -3.99 10.31
N GLY A 65 11.57 -2.77 10.84
CA GLY A 65 11.09 -1.56 10.16
C GLY A 65 11.81 -1.28 8.85
N GLU A 66 13.13 -1.50 8.81
CA GLU A 66 13.95 -1.32 7.60
C GLU A 66 13.55 -2.31 6.49
N VAL A 67 13.38 -3.59 6.84
CA VAL A 67 12.93 -4.61 5.89
C VAL A 67 11.55 -4.27 5.33
N ILE A 68 10.59 -3.89 6.20
CA ILE A 68 9.24 -3.50 5.76
C ILE A 68 9.31 -2.28 4.84
N THR A 69 10.12 -1.27 5.19
CA THR A 69 10.33 -0.08 4.36
C THR A 69 10.88 -0.44 2.99
N HIS A 70 11.96 -1.23 2.95
CA HIS A 70 12.61 -1.64 1.71
C HIS A 70 11.67 -2.44 0.81
N LEU A 71 10.97 -3.45 1.36
CA LEU A 71 10.03 -4.26 0.60
C LEU A 71 8.84 -3.44 0.10
N ASN A 72 8.35 -2.50 0.90
CA ASN A 72 7.25 -1.63 0.51
C ASN A 72 7.64 -0.67 -0.63
N SER A 73 8.82 -0.04 -0.55
CA SER A 73 9.36 0.79 -1.62
C SER A 73 9.55 -0.02 -2.91
N ARG A 74 10.10 -1.22 -2.81
CA ARG A 74 10.27 -2.13 -3.96
C ARG A 74 8.91 -2.53 -4.56
N ARG A 75 7.92 -2.85 -3.73
CA ARG A 75 6.54 -3.15 -4.18
C ARG A 75 5.95 -1.99 -4.98
N ILE A 76 6.06 -0.77 -4.48
CA ILE A 76 5.52 0.43 -5.14
C ILE A 76 6.22 0.67 -6.49
N TYR A 77 7.56 0.61 -6.50
CA TYR A 77 8.34 0.77 -7.73
C TYR A 77 8.00 -0.30 -8.77
N LEU A 78 7.93 -1.57 -8.37
CA LEU A 78 7.61 -2.66 -9.29
C LEU A 78 6.20 -2.53 -9.86
N LYS A 79 5.23 -2.10 -9.05
CA LYS A 79 3.87 -1.85 -9.51
C LYS A 79 3.84 -0.75 -10.59
N ALA A 80 4.46 0.40 -10.33
CA ALA A 80 4.54 1.49 -11.31
C ALA A 80 5.30 1.08 -12.58
N LYS A 81 6.35 0.26 -12.45
CA LYS A 81 7.10 -0.27 -13.59
C LYS A 81 6.27 -1.24 -14.44
N ILE A 82 5.41 -2.05 -13.83
CA ILE A 82 4.50 -2.94 -14.56
C ILE A 82 3.52 -2.11 -15.38
N GLU A 83 2.85 -1.13 -14.76
CA GLU A 83 1.90 -0.23 -15.43
C GLU A 83 2.55 0.48 -16.64
N LEU A 84 3.75 1.02 -16.47
CA LEU A 84 4.51 1.65 -17.56
C LEU A 84 4.87 0.68 -18.70
N LEU A 85 5.26 -0.55 -18.36
CA LEU A 85 5.64 -1.55 -19.35
C LEU A 85 4.41 -2.04 -20.14
N GLU A 86 3.27 -2.19 -19.48
CA GLU A 86 1.99 -2.52 -20.12
C GLU A 86 1.60 -1.44 -21.14
N GLU A 87 1.69 -0.16 -20.79
CA GLU A 87 1.46 0.94 -21.73
C GLU A 87 2.42 0.91 -22.93
N LYS A 88 3.71 0.63 -22.67
CA LYS A 88 4.73 0.55 -23.72
C LYS A 88 4.50 -0.62 -24.67
N ILE A 89 4.00 -1.75 -24.16
CA ILE A 89 3.64 -2.91 -24.99
C ILE A 89 2.53 -2.50 -25.97
N VAL A 90 1.46 -1.86 -25.49
CA VAL A 90 0.36 -1.39 -26.33
C VAL A 90 0.85 -0.44 -27.44
N GLN A 91 1.74 0.49 -27.10
CA GLN A 91 2.32 1.41 -28.09
C GLN A 91 3.14 0.68 -29.15
N LEU A 92 4.01 -0.24 -28.75
CA LEU A 92 4.85 -1.00 -29.67
C LEU A 92 4.02 -1.91 -30.58
N GLU A 93 2.94 -2.50 -30.06
CA GLU A 93 2.00 -3.29 -30.86
C GLU A 93 1.33 -2.43 -31.94
N ALA A 94 0.85 -1.23 -31.58
CA ALA A 94 0.27 -0.29 -32.54
C ALA A 94 1.29 0.21 -33.59
N GLU A 95 2.55 0.43 -33.20
CA GLU A 95 3.60 0.74 -34.15
C GLU A 95 3.90 -0.42 -35.10
N LEU A 96 3.89 -1.66 -34.59
CA LEU A 96 4.16 -2.84 -35.41
C LEU A 96 3.05 -3.10 -36.41
N THR A 97 1.78 -2.92 -36.03
CA THR A 97 0.64 -3.06 -36.95
C THR A 97 0.74 -2.03 -38.08
N THR A 98 0.94 -0.75 -37.75
CA THR A 98 1.08 0.31 -38.76
C THR A 98 2.29 0.11 -39.67
N LYS A 99 3.44 -0.32 -39.13
CA LYS A 99 4.63 -0.66 -39.94
C LYS A 99 4.36 -1.84 -40.89
N LYS A 100 3.63 -2.87 -40.44
CA LYS A 100 3.22 -4.01 -41.27
C LYS A 100 2.30 -3.56 -42.41
N GLU A 101 1.29 -2.75 -42.12
CA GLU A 101 0.35 -2.21 -43.12
C GLU A 101 1.09 -1.38 -44.19
N LYS A 102 1.97 -0.46 -43.77
CA LYS A 102 2.81 0.34 -44.68
C LYS A 102 3.69 -0.54 -45.57
N LYS A 103 4.29 -1.61 -45.02
CA LYS A 103 5.12 -2.55 -45.79
C LYS A 103 4.30 -3.30 -46.83
N VAL A 104 3.09 -3.76 -46.48
CA VAL A 104 2.16 -4.41 -47.41
C VAL A 104 1.74 -3.44 -48.52
N ALA A 105 1.39 -2.21 -48.17
CA ALA A 105 1.01 -1.17 -49.15
C ALA A 105 2.14 -0.87 -50.14
N ARG A 106 3.37 -0.68 -49.65
CA ARG A 106 4.56 -0.46 -50.49
C ARG A 106 4.84 -1.63 -51.42
N LYS A 107 4.72 -2.88 -50.93
CA LYS A 107 4.89 -4.08 -51.77
C LYS A 107 3.84 -4.15 -52.88
N LYS A 108 2.57 -3.84 -52.58
CA LYS A 108 1.49 -3.78 -53.58
C LYS A 108 1.71 -2.68 -54.62
N GLN A 109 2.33 -1.55 -54.25
CA GLN A 109 2.68 -0.48 -55.20
C GLN A 109 3.82 -0.91 -56.14
N LEU A 110 4.86 -1.54 -55.62
CA LEU A 110 6.00 -2.03 -56.41
C LEU A 110 5.61 -3.12 -57.42
N GLN A 111 4.59 -3.94 -57.12
CA GLN A 111 4.11 -4.98 -58.03
C GLN A 111 3.20 -4.46 -59.16
N LYS A 112 2.88 -3.15 -59.17
CA LYS A 112 2.06 -2.50 -60.20
C LYS A 112 2.88 -1.67 -61.20
N LEU A 113 4.20 -1.62 -61.04
CA LEU A 113 5.16 -1.04 -61.98
C LEU A 113 5.77 -2.16 -62.81
#